data_AF-A0A0J1FFA9-F1
#
_entry.id   AF-A0A0J1FFA9-F1
#
_cell.length_a   1.000
_cell.length_b   1.000
_cell.length_c   1.000
_cell.angle_alpha   90.00
_cell.angle_beta   90.00
_cell.angle_gamma   90.00
#
_symmetry.space_group_name_H-M   'P 1'
#
loop_
_entity.id
_entity.type
_entity.pdbx_description
1 polymer ?
#
loop_
_entity_poly.entity_id
_entity_poly.type
_entity_poly.pdbx_seq_one_letter_code
_entity_poly.pdbx_strand_id
1 'polypeptide(L)'
;MSNFLEPVDVCGCGDEGYLSIRTLPVDLAHGVGQIHRVPVYHCRSNTCPEYTVPDAVSRRLEVLAEEMEAEHSSEKEFSWPEPHSRNRGRDRDLSGRGDARESLVQAFTLQFINREYEDARVVFVTPGQTIFLQSVLDPTEFYLLRYEPEEGAADAKFSVSKFYADEPILDFAGFTAGEPDGVYLKELALLALDEVEDALLDEFGPVKG
;
A
#
# COMPACT_ATOMS: atom_id res chain seq x y z
N MET A 1 -21.87 -14.80 -13.22
CA MET A 1 -21.13 -13.94 -14.16
C MET A 1 -20.35 -12.99 -13.29
N SER A 2 -19.24 -13.48 -12.75
CA SER A 2 -17.86 -13.18 -13.22
C SER A 2 -17.38 -11.85 -12.61
N ASN A 3 -17.31 -11.83 -11.28
CA ASN A 3 -16.85 -10.70 -10.47
C ASN A 3 -15.34 -10.80 -10.29
N PHE A 4 -14.52 -10.56 -11.30
CA PHE A 4 -13.07 -10.64 -11.15
C PHE A 4 -12.44 -9.63 -12.08
N LEU A 5 -11.43 -8.95 -11.55
CA LEU A 5 -10.95 -7.69 -12.04
C LEU A 5 -9.45 -7.69 -11.98
N GLU A 6 -8.87 -7.29 -13.10
CA GLU A 6 -7.57 -7.77 -13.50
C GLU A 6 -6.50 -7.49 -12.43
N PRO A 7 -5.68 -8.49 -12.10
CA PRO A 7 -4.71 -8.38 -11.03
C PRO A 7 -3.61 -7.38 -11.38
N VAL A 8 -3.19 -6.59 -10.39
CA VAL A 8 -1.92 -5.85 -10.47
C VAL A 8 -0.73 -6.80 -10.28
N ASP A 9 -0.97 -7.95 -9.62
CA ASP A 9 -0.03 -9.06 -9.49
C ASP A 9 -0.76 -10.39 -9.17
N VAL A 10 -0.10 -11.53 -9.36
CA VAL A 10 -0.72 -12.86 -9.21
C VAL A 10 -0.64 -13.39 -7.78
N CYS A 11 -1.64 -14.17 -7.34
CA CYS A 11 -1.45 -15.07 -6.20
C CYS A 11 -0.29 -16.05 -6.48
N GLY A 12 0.20 -16.75 -5.44
CA GLY A 12 1.18 -17.83 -5.64
C GLY A 12 0.67 -18.99 -6.52
N CYS A 13 -0.62 -19.01 -6.84
CA CYS A 13 -1.28 -19.96 -7.72
C CYS A 13 -1.41 -19.52 -9.20
N GLY A 14 -1.06 -18.27 -9.54
CA GLY A 14 -1.21 -17.69 -10.88
C GLY A 14 -2.58 -17.06 -11.21
N ASP A 15 -3.59 -17.20 -10.33
CA ASP A 15 -4.85 -16.44 -10.36
C ASP A 15 -4.68 -14.99 -9.85
N GLU A 16 -5.77 -14.22 -9.85
CA GLU A 16 -5.79 -12.85 -9.35
C GLU A 16 -5.43 -12.75 -7.86
N GLY A 17 -4.43 -11.93 -7.55
CA GLY A 17 -4.00 -11.63 -6.19
C GLY A 17 -4.69 -10.39 -5.62
N TYR A 18 -5.21 -10.51 -4.41
CA TYR A 18 -5.83 -9.43 -3.63
C TYR A 18 -4.92 -9.08 -2.45
N LEU A 19 -4.71 -7.79 -2.18
CA LEU A 19 -3.86 -7.38 -1.07
C LEU A 19 -4.54 -7.69 0.28
N SER A 20 -3.82 -8.34 1.19
CA SER A 20 -4.27 -8.72 2.53
C SER A 20 -3.09 -8.81 3.50
N ILE A 21 -3.37 -9.21 4.73
CA ILE A 21 -2.42 -9.28 5.83
C ILE A 21 -2.25 -10.72 6.31
N ARG A 22 -1.00 -11.15 6.53
CA ARG A 22 -0.67 -12.48 7.10
C ARG A 22 0.45 -12.43 8.14
N THR A 23 0.57 -13.49 8.92
CA THR A 23 1.77 -13.79 9.71
C THR A 23 2.67 -14.69 8.86
N LEU A 24 3.92 -14.29 8.64
CA LEU A 24 4.89 -15.07 7.87
C LEU A 24 6.00 -15.61 8.79
N PRO A 25 6.45 -16.85 8.59
CA PRO A 25 7.64 -17.36 9.27
C PRO A 25 8.90 -16.74 8.65
N VAL A 26 9.94 -16.59 9.48
CA VAL A 26 11.26 -16.13 9.04
C VAL A 26 12.36 -16.98 9.68
N ASP A 27 13.38 -17.32 8.91
CA ASP A 27 14.54 -18.06 9.40
C ASP A 27 15.48 -17.11 10.13
N LEU A 28 15.83 -17.44 11.37
CA LEU A 28 16.77 -16.69 12.21
C LEU A 28 17.89 -17.63 12.69
N ALA A 29 19.05 -17.06 13.04
CA ALA A 29 20.18 -17.84 13.57
C ALA A 29 19.82 -18.67 14.82
N HIS A 30 18.85 -18.22 15.62
CA HIS A 30 18.37 -18.89 16.83
C HIS A 30 17.10 -19.74 16.65
N GLY A 31 16.59 -19.91 15.43
CA GLY A 31 15.42 -20.73 15.13
C GLY A 31 14.46 -20.07 14.15
N VAL A 32 13.18 -20.46 14.18
CA VAL A 32 12.15 -19.87 13.32
C VAL A 32 11.43 -18.77 14.10
N GLY A 33 11.42 -17.56 13.54
CA GLY A 33 10.65 -16.43 14.05
C GLY A 33 9.34 -16.22 13.27
N GLN A 34 8.51 -15.29 13.75
CA GLN A 34 7.28 -14.85 13.09
C GLN A 34 7.24 -13.34 12.94
N ILE A 35 6.91 -12.88 11.74
CA ILE A 35 6.57 -11.49 11.48
C ILE A 35 5.06 -11.41 11.27
N HIS A 36 4.37 -10.69 12.15
CA HIS A 36 2.94 -10.47 12.10
C HIS A 36 2.60 -9.31 11.17
N ARG A 37 1.36 -9.30 10.70
CA ARG A 37 0.77 -8.19 9.94
C ARG A 37 1.46 -7.86 8.60
N VAL A 38 2.06 -8.85 7.94
CA VAL A 38 2.77 -8.70 6.67
C VAL A 38 1.78 -8.55 5.50
N PRO A 39 1.93 -7.51 4.66
CA PRO A 39 1.16 -7.37 3.43
C PRO A 39 1.51 -8.43 2.38
N VAL A 40 0.50 -9.10 1.81
CA VAL A 40 0.66 -10.12 0.76
C VAL A 40 -0.46 -10.06 -0.26
N TYR A 41 -0.21 -10.52 -1.49
CA TYR A 41 -1.25 -10.83 -2.47
C TYR A 41 -1.76 -12.25 -2.24
N HIS A 42 -3.05 -12.42 -1.96
CA HIS A 42 -3.69 -13.71 -1.72
C HIS A 42 -4.85 -13.93 -2.70
N CYS A 43 -5.19 -15.19 -2.96
CA CYS A 43 -6.34 -15.50 -3.80
C CYS A 43 -7.64 -15.16 -3.08
N ARG A 44 -8.64 -14.71 -3.83
CA ARG A 44 -10.01 -14.55 -3.30
C ARG A 44 -10.68 -15.87 -2.92
N SER A 45 -10.21 -17.00 -3.46
CA SER A 45 -10.74 -18.30 -3.05
C SER A 45 -10.17 -18.70 -1.70
N ASN A 46 -11.06 -18.89 -0.72
CA ASN A 46 -10.71 -19.44 0.60
C ASN A 46 -10.11 -20.86 0.54
N THR A 47 -10.17 -21.52 -0.63
CA THR A 47 -9.60 -22.86 -0.84
C THR A 47 -8.15 -22.82 -1.32
N CYS A 48 -7.62 -21.66 -1.70
CA CYS A 48 -6.25 -21.52 -2.15
C CYS A 48 -5.42 -20.82 -1.06
N PRO A 49 -4.47 -21.52 -0.41
CA PRO A 49 -3.64 -20.93 0.64
C PRO A 49 -2.48 -20.10 0.09
N GLU A 50 -2.24 -20.15 -1.23
CA GLU A 50 -1.11 -19.52 -1.90
C GLU A 50 -1.14 -18.00 -1.79
N TYR A 51 0.04 -17.40 -1.77
CA TYR A 51 0.23 -15.96 -1.72
C TYR A 51 1.54 -15.55 -2.38
N THR A 52 1.63 -14.29 -2.77
CA THR A 52 2.84 -13.65 -3.27
C THR A 52 3.16 -12.46 -2.38
N VAL A 53 4.44 -12.25 -2.08
CA VAL A 53 4.89 -11.11 -1.28
C VAL A 53 5.33 -10.00 -2.23
N PRO A 54 4.80 -8.76 -2.11
CA PRO A 54 5.27 -7.65 -2.92
C PRO A 54 6.77 -7.40 -2.69
N ASP A 55 7.51 -7.03 -3.74
CA ASP A 55 8.98 -6.84 -3.68
C ASP A 55 9.44 -5.90 -2.55
N ALA A 56 8.75 -4.76 -2.38
CA ALA A 56 9.02 -3.82 -1.30
C ALA A 56 8.85 -4.44 0.10
N VAL A 57 7.86 -5.34 0.26
CA VAL A 57 7.64 -6.08 1.52
C VAL A 57 8.74 -7.10 1.71
N SER A 58 9.10 -7.86 0.66
CA SER A 58 10.15 -8.88 0.71
C SER A 58 11.48 -8.29 1.21
N ARG A 59 11.91 -7.17 0.62
CA ARG A 59 13.11 -6.44 1.07
C ARG A 59 13.02 -5.98 2.52
N ARG A 60 11.83 -5.57 2.98
CA ARG A 60 11.64 -5.14 4.37
C ARG A 60 11.68 -6.31 5.35
N LEU A 61 11.20 -7.49 4.97
CA LEU A 61 11.26 -8.69 5.80
C LEU A 61 12.70 -9.10 6.12
N GLU A 62 13.62 -8.98 5.15
CA GLU A 62 15.06 -9.24 5.38
C GLU A 62 15.62 -8.32 6.47
N VAL A 63 15.33 -7.02 6.40
CA VAL A 63 15.79 -6.06 7.42
C VAL A 63 15.16 -6.35 8.79
N LEU A 64 13.85 -6.67 8.83
CA LEU A 64 13.17 -7.02 10.08
C LEU A 64 13.77 -8.30 10.71
N ALA A 65 14.18 -9.27 9.89
CA ALA A 65 14.86 -10.48 10.35
C ALA A 65 16.20 -10.14 11.03
N GLU A 66 17.03 -9.31 10.40
CA GLU A 66 18.29 -8.84 10.97
C GLU A 66 18.08 -8.10 12.30
N GLU A 67 17.05 -7.25 12.38
CA GLU A 67 16.69 -6.57 13.63
C GLU A 67 16.25 -7.57 14.71
N MET A 68 15.46 -8.59 14.36
CA MET A 68 15.05 -9.66 15.29
C MET A 68 16.25 -10.45 15.79
N GLU A 69 17.25 -10.72 14.96
CA GLU A 69 18.50 -11.37 15.39
C GLU A 69 19.29 -10.50 16.37
N ALA A 70 19.44 -9.21 16.06
CA ALA A 70 20.13 -8.27 16.94
C ALA A 70 19.45 -8.17 18.31
N GLU A 71 18.11 -8.15 18.32
CA GLU A 71 17.26 -8.05 19.51
C GLU A 71 17.06 -9.40 20.23
N HIS A 72 17.50 -10.51 19.65
CA HIS A 72 17.17 -11.88 20.08
C HIS A 72 15.66 -12.11 20.23
N SER A 73 14.86 -11.51 19.36
CA SER A 73 13.40 -11.68 19.31
C SER A 73 13.00 -12.83 18.38
N SER A 74 11.90 -13.50 18.70
CA SER A 74 11.25 -14.49 17.83
C SER A 74 9.95 -13.97 17.21
N GLU A 75 9.47 -12.81 17.63
CA GLU A 75 8.23 -12.20 17.15
C GLU A 75 8.44 -10.72 16.83
N LYS A 76 7.86 -10.23 15.73
CA LYS A 76 7.88 -8.82 15.36
C LYS A 76 6.63 -8.44 14.57
N GLU A 77 6.14 -7.22 14.73
CA GLU A 77 5.13 -6.68 13.82
C GLU A 77 5.80 -6.07 12.58
N PHE A 78 5.21 -6.30 11.41
CA PHE A 78 5.64 -5.66 10.19
C PHE A 78 5.46 -4.14 10.33
N SER A 79 6.55 -3.41 10.11
CA SER A 79 6.58 -1.95 10.18
C SER A 79 7.47 -1.40 9.06
N TRP A 80 7.09 -0.28 8.47
CA TRP A 80 7.95 0.42 7.53
C TRP A 80 9.00 1.26 8.28
N PRO A 81 10.16 1.55 7.67
CA PRO A 81 11.13 2.46 8.26
C PRO A 81 10.47 3.81 8.53
N GLU A 82 10.59 4.34 9.75
CA GLU A 82 10.11 5.69 10.03
C GLU A 82 10.83 6.68 9.09
N PRO A 83 10.11 7.66 8.49
CA PRO A 83 10.70 8.63 7.57
C PRO A 83 11.84 9.49 8.15
N HIS A 84 12.24 9.33 9.41
CA HIS A 84 13.20 10.19 10.09
C HIS A 84 14.38 9.44 10.76
N SER A 85 15.34 9.05 9.92
CA SER A 85 16.76 9.14 10.32
C SER A 85 17.67 9.28 9.09
N ARG A 86 17.68 10.46 8.44
CA ARG A 86 18.83 10.88 7.62
C ARG A 86 20.01 11.17 8.54
N ASN A 87 20.66 10.12 9.04
CA ASN A 87 22.05 10.16 9.49
C ASN A 87 22.63 8.75 9.62
N ARG A 88 23.26 8.26 8.55
CA ARG A 88 24.68 7.82 8.51
C ARG A 88 24.97 7.08 7.21
N GLY A 89 26.06 7.49 6.56
CA GLY A 89 26.95 6.54 5.90
C GLY A 89 26.73 6.28 4.41
N ARG A 90 27.64 6.86 3.62
CA ARG A 90 28.16 6.45 2.31
C ARG A 90 27.75 5.08 1.72
N ASP A 91 27.71 5.11 0.38
CA ASP A 91 27.95 4.05 -0.60
C ASP A 91 26.76 3.14 -0.98
N ARG A 92 26.13 3.40 -2.14
CA ARG A 92 26.44 2.73 -3.43
C ARG A 92 25.48 3.08 -4.57
N ASP A 93 26.10 3.30 -5.74
CA ASP A 93 25.64 3.12 -7.12
C ASP A 93 24.28 3.68 -7.60
N LEU A 94 24.39 4.78 -8.35
CA LEU A 94 23.32 5.54 -9.01
C LEU A 94 22.95 5.02 -10.41
N SER A 95 22.88 3.70 -10.61
CA SER A 95 22.33 3.09 -11.84
C SER A 95 20.90 2.57 -11.69
N GLY A 96 20.26 2.72 -10.52
CA GLY A 96 18.92 2.19 -10.19
C GLY A 96 17.92 3.23 -9.68
N ARG A 97 18.04 4.51 -10.09
CA ARG A 97 17.16 5.59 -9.59
C ARG A 97 15.66 5.38 -9.91
N GLY A 98 15.33 4.69 -11.01
CA GLY A 98 13.96 4.29 -11.33
C GLY A 98 13.43 3.28 -10.32
N ASP A 99 14.12 2.15 -10.19
CA ASP A 99 13.77 1.04 -9.30
C ASP A 99 13.69 1.46 -7.82
N ALA A 100 14.59 2.34 -7.36
CA ALA A 100 14.61 2.80 -5.98
C ALA A 100 13.41 3.72 -5.65
N ARG A 101 13.01 4.58 -6.59
CA ARG A 101 11.84 5.44 -6.44
C ARG A 101 10.55 4.63 -6.50
N GLU A 102 10.45 3.70 -7.45
CA GLU A 102 9.32 2.78 -7.55
C GLU A 102 9.15 1.94 -6.29
N SER A 103 10.24 1.36 -5.78
CA SER A 103 10.24 0.61 -4.51
C SER A 103 9.79 1.48 -3.33
N LEU A 104 10.18 2.75 -3.30
CA LEU A 104 9.78 3.69 -2.24
C LEU A 104 8.29 4.03 -2.31
N VAL A 105 7.74 4.31 -3.50
CA VAL A 105 6.30 4.56 -3.67
C VAL A 105 5.49 3.30 -3.36
N GLN A 106 6.00 2.12 -3.72
CA GLN A 106 5.39 0.84 -3.38
C GLN A 106 5.34 0.64 -1.86
N ALA A 107 6.46 0.83 -1.16
CA ALA A 107 6.50 0.76 0.31
C ALA A 107 5.55 1.76 0.96
N PHE A 108 5.56 3.01 0.47
CA PHE A 108 4.70 4.08 0.97
C PHE A 108 3.22 3.73 0.85
N THR A 109 2.76 3.32 -0.33
CA THR A 109 1.34 2.99 -0.55
C THR A 109 0.89 1.79 0.30
N LEU A 110 1.75 0.79 0.50
CA LEU A 110 1.45 -0.38 1.34
C LEU A 110 1.24 -0.05 2.83
N GLN A 111 1.72 1.09 3.33
CA GLN A 111 1.50 1.49 4.73
C GLN A 111 0.04 1.84 5.04
N PHE A 112 -0.78 2.07 4.01
CA PHE A 112 -2.17 2.46 4.15
C PHE A 112 -3.13 1.26 4.22
N ILE A 113 -2.63 0.02 4.12
CA ILE A 113 -3.48 -1.17 4.16
C ILE A 113 -4.21 -1.27 5.49
N ASN A 114 -5.53 -1.49 5.43
CA ASN A 114 -6.41 -1.56 6.59
C ASN A 114 -6.33 -0.33 7.51
N ARG A 115 -5.88 0.81 6.98
CA ARG A 115 -5.82 2.05 7.75
C ARG A 115 -7.22 2.66 7.83
N GLU A 116 -7.63 2.97 9.04
CA GLU A 116 -8.88 3.65 9.34
C GLU A 116 -8.57 5.00 9.97
N TYR A 117 -9.19 6.05 9.48
CA TYR A 117 -9.18 7.40 10.04
C TYR A 117 -10.49 7.63 10.82
N GLU A 118 -10.64 8.80 11.44
CA GLU A 118 -11.91 9.17 12.07
C GLU A 118 -13.06 9.18 11.05
N ASP A 119 -12.83 9.81 9.90
CA ASP A 119 -13.88 10.08 8.90
C ASP A 119 -13.74 9.31 7.58
N ALA A 120 -12.67 8.52 7.40
CA ALA A 120 -12.49 7.70 6.20
C ALA A 120 -11.81 6.37 6.52
N ARG A 121 -11.96 5.38 5.63
CA ARG A 121 -11.24 4.11 5.70
C ARG A 121 -10.59 3.78 4.37
N VAL A 122 -9.40 3.23 4.40
CA VAL A 122 -8.75 2.72 3.20
C VAL A 122 -9.45 1.43 2.77
N VAL A 123 -10.03 1.44 1.58
CA VAL A 123 -10.77 0.30 1.03
C VAL A 123 -9.95 -0.50 0.02
N PHE A 124 -8.97 0.13 -0.61
CA PHE A 124 -8.11 -0.52 -1.60
C PHE A 124 -6.77 0.19 -1.72
N VAL A 125 -5.71 -0.57 -1.98
CA VAL A 125 -4.37 -0.05 -2.25
C VAL A 125 -3.81 -0.83 -3.44
N THR A 126 -3.38 -0.10 -4.47
CA THR A 126 -2.51 -0.64 -5.52
C THR A 126 -1.07 -0.24 -5.21
N PRO A 127 -0.19 -1.18 -4.88
CA PRO A 127 1.19 -0.86 -4.53
C PRO A 127 1.90 -0.12 -5.66
N GLY A 128 2.50 1.02 -5.31
CA GLY A 128 3.24 1.87 -6.24
C GLY A 128 2.37 2.79 -7.10
N GLN A 129 1.04 2.70 -6.99
CA GLN A 129 0.13 3.40 -7.89
C GLN A 129 -0.94 4.20 -7.18
N THR A 130 -1.76 3.59 -6.31
CA THR A 130 -2.93 4.30 -5.81
C THR A 130 -3.42 3.83 -4.44
N ILE A 131 -4.05 4.73 -3.69
CA ILE A 131 -4.74 4.46 -2.43
C ILE A 131 -6.19 4.95 -2.56
N PHE A 132 -7.14 4.11 -2.21
CA PHE A 132 -8.56 4.46 -2.17
C PHE A 132 -9.05 4.55 -0.75
N LEU A 133 -9.74 5.63 -0.47
CA LEU A 133 -10.45 5.83 0.78
C LEU A 133 -11.94 5.98 0.50
N GLN A 134 -12.74 5.44 1.41
CA GLN A 134 -14.17 5.65 1.45
C GLN A 134 -14.51 6.45 2.70
N SER A 135 -15.34 7.48 2.54
CA SER A 135 -15.84 8.25 3.67
C SER A 135 -16.70 7.37 4.59
N VAL A 136 -16.50 7.51 5.89
CA VAL A 136 -17.35 6.89 6.93
C VAL A 136 -18.64 7.69 7.11
N LEU A 137 -18.59 8.99 6.82
CA LEU A 137 -19.72 9.90 6.93
C LEU A 137 -20.72 9.72 5.77
N ASP A 138 -20.21 9.45 4.56
CA ASP A 138 -21.01 9.15 3.38
C ASP A 138 -20.42 7.96 2.62
N PRO A 139 -21.05 6.78 2.65
CA PRO A 139 -20.50 5.58 2.00
C PRO A 139 -20.51 5.68 0.46
N THR A 140 -21.16 6.67 -0.13
CA THR A 140 -21.11 6.92 -1.58
C THR A 140 -19.96 7.82 -1.99
N GLU A 141 -19.23 8.39 -1.02
CA GLU A 141 -18.15 9.32 -1.24
C GLU A 141 -16.79 8.63 -1.13
N PHE A 142 -15.97 8.83 -2.17
CA PHE A 142 -14.68 8.19 -2.32
C PHE A 142 -13.58 9.19 -2.62
N TYR A 143 -12.38 8.85 -2.16
CA TYR A 143 -11.16 9.61 -2.37
C TYR A 143 -10.11 8.71 -2.99
N LEU A 144 -9.36 9.27 -3.94
CA LEU A 144 -8.32 8.59 -4.70
C LEU A 144 -7.02 9.37 -4.53
N LEU A 145 -5.97 8.68 -4.07
CA LEU A 145 -4.62 9.21 -4.07
C LEU A 145 -3.81 8.44 -5.09
N ARG A 146 -3.55 9.04 -6.25
CA ARG A 146 -2.83 8.41 -7.36
C ARG A 146 -1.42 8.96 -7.47
N TYR A 147 -0.44 8.08 -7.53
CA TYR A 147 0.94 8.43 -7.82
C TYR A 147 1.07 8.95 -9.26
N GLU A 148 1.68 10.13 -9.41
CA GLU A 148 1.92 10.77 -10.70
C GLU A 148 3.42 10.70 -11.03
N PRO A 149 3.84 9.76 -11.91
CA PRO A 149 5.24 9.65 -12.32
C PRO A 149 5.62 10.80 -13.26
N GLU A 150 6.16 11.88 -12.71
CA GLU A 150 6.73 12.97 -13.52
C GLU A 150 8.21 12.69 -13.82
N GLU A 151 8.53 12.51 -15.11
CA GLU A 151 9.92 12.31 -15.56
C GLU A 151 10.80 13.51 -15.18
N GLY A 152 11.88 13.24 -14.43
CA GLY A 152 12.83 14.27 -14.02
C GLY A 152 12.43 15.06 -12.77
N ALA A 153 11.24 14.84 -12.20
CA ALA A 153 10.92 15.37 -10.88
C ALA A 153 11.80 14.70 -9.81
N ALA A 154 12.34 15.50 -8.88
CA ALA A 154 13.17 14.98 -7.79
C ALA A 154 12.35 14.14 -6.80
N ASP A 155 11.08 14.49 -6.62
CA ASP A 155 10.20 13.95 -5.58
C ASP A 155 8.97 13.25 -6.18
N ALA A 156 8.49 12.22 -5.48
CA ALA A 156 7.26 11.52 -5.82
C ALA A 156 6.05 12.40 -5.47
N LYS A 157 5.06 12.46 -6.36
CA LYS A 157 3.84 13.26 -6.18
C LYS A 157 2.60 12.38 -6.22
N PHE A 158 1.59 12.77 -5.46
CA PHE A 158 0.27 12.13 -5.44
C PHE A 158 -0.80 13.15 -5.79
N SER A 159 -1.62 12.85 -6.79
CA SER A 159 -2.86 13.57 -7.04
C SER A 159 -3.94 13.05 -6.10
N VAL A 160 -4.61 13.97 -5.41
CA VAL A 160 -5.74 13.68 -4.52
C VAL A 160 -7.01 14.09 -5.24
N SER A 161 -7.90 13.14 -5.46
CA SER A 161 -9.18 13.36 -6.14
C SER A 161 -10.33 12.84 -5.31
N LYS A 162 -11.50 13.45 -5.47
CA LYS A 162 -12.76 13.04 -4.83
C LYS A 162 -13.82 12.76 -5.88
N PHE A 163 -14.62 11.73 -5.65
CA PHE A 163 -15.76 11.37 -6.49
C PHE A 163 -16.90 10.73 -5.68
N TYR A 164 -18.06 10.63 -6.31
CA TYR A 164 -19.24 9.97 -5.76
C TYR A 164 -19.61 8.78 -6.64
N ALA A 165 -20.04 7.68 -6.03
CA ALA A 165 -20.53 6.50 -6.73
C ALA A 165 -22.00 6.23 -6.37
N ASP A 166 -22.77 5.72 -7.31
CA ASP A 166 -24.18 5.37 -7.10
C ASP A 166 -24.36 4.23 -6.08
N GLU A 167 -23.33 3.38 -5.93
CA GLU A 167 -23.31 2.27 -4.98
C GLU A 167 -22.21 2.45 -3.93
N PRO A 168 -22.46 2.09 -2.66
CA PRO A 168 -21.52 2.27 -1.55
C PRO A 168 -20.37 1.25 -1.54
N ILE A 169 -20.28 0.37 -2.54
CA ILE A 169 -19.22 -0.62 -2.64
C ILE A 169 -18.69 -0.54 -4.07
N LEU A 170 -17.52 0.06 -4.23
CA LEU A 170 -16.78 0.00 -5.48
C LEU A 170 -15.89 -1.24 -5.47
N ASP A 171 -16.11 -2.16 -6.40
CA ASP A 171 -15.10 -3.15 -6.74
C ASP A 171 -14.11 -2.56 -7.78
N PHE A 172 -12.98 -3.25 -8.03
CA PHE A 172 -11.98 -2.81 -9.01
C PHE A 172 -12.57 -2.67 -10.45
N ALA A 173 -13.80 -3.15 -10.76
CA ALA A 173 -14.49 -3.12 -12.06
C ALA A 173 -15.24 -1.83 -12.21
N GLY A 174 -15.98 -1.46 -11.17
CA GLY A 174 -16.55 -0.13 -11.06
C GLY A 174 -15.49 0.94 -11.25
N PHE A 175 -14.24 0.66 -10.86
CA PHE A 175 -13.11 1.57 -11.08
C PHE A 175 -12.40 1.44 -12.45
N THR A 176 -12.06 0.25 -12.94
CA THR A 176 -11.33 0.12 -14.23
C THR A 176 -12.20 0.29 -15.46
N ALA A 177 -13.49 -0.12 -15.40
CA ALA A 177 -14.48 0.32 -16.39
C ALA A 177 -14.77 1.82 -16.27
N GLY A 178 -14.29 2.41 -15.18
CA GLY A 178 -14.40 3.80 -14.82
C GLY A 178 -13.06 4.54 -14.78
N GLU A 179 -12.39 4.67 -15.92
CA GLU A 179 -12.18 6.05 -16.36
C GLU A 179 -13.51 6.49 -16.94
N PRO A 180 -14.48 6.94 -16.13
CA PRO A 180 -15.82 7.05 -16.64
C PRO A 180 -15.79 8.38 -17.39
N ASP A 181 -15.93 8.31 -18.70
CA ASP A 181 -16.71 9.32 -19.41
C ASP A 181 -18.06 9.48 -18.64
N GLY A 182 -18.07 10.26 -17.55
CA GLY A 182 -19.24 10.42 -16.68
C GLY A 182 -19.06 10.60 -15.17
N VAL A 183 -17.97 10.16 -14.52
CA VAL A 183 -17.77 10.42 -13.07
C VAL A 183 -16.84 11.60 -12.93
N TYR A 184 -17.39 12.68 -12.41
CA TYR A 184 -16.63 13.88 -12.12
C TYR A 184 -15.64 13.60 -10.98
N LEU A 185 -14.38 13.36 -11.35
CA LEU A 185 -13.25 13.40 -10.44
C LEU A 185 -12.88 14.86 -10.20
N LYS A 186 -13.17 15.34 -9.00
CA LYS A 186 -12.69 16.65 -8.57
C LYS A 186 -11.28 16.47 -8.01
N GLU A 187 -10.28 16.91 -8.76
CA GLU A 187 -8.93 17.06 -8.20
C GLU A 187 -8.98 18.09 -7.06
N LEU A 188 -8.49 17.68 -5.90
CA LEU A 188 -8.44 18.49 -4.69
C LEU A 188 -7.04 19.09 -4.50
N ALA A 189 -6.00 18.29 -4.73
CA ALA A 189 -4.63 18.68 -4.52
C ALA A 189 -3.65 17.81 -5.31
N LEU A 190 -2.43 18.34 -5.50
CA LEU A 190 -1.25 17.59 -5.90
C LEU A 190 -0.22 17.76 -4.79
N LEU A 191 0.12 16.66 -4.11
CA LEU A 191 0.94 16.65 -2.90
C LEU A 191 2.28 15.97 -3.16
N ALA A 192 3.34 16.46 -2.51
CA ALA A 192 4.57 15.69 -2.40
C ALA A 192 4.38 14.49 -1.45
N LEU A 193 5.15 13.41 -1.63
CA LEU A 193 5.01 12.18 -0.83
C LEU A 193 5.14 12.43 0.68
N ASP A 194 5.94 13.40 1.12
CA ASP A 194 6.09 13.80 2.52
C ASP A 194 4.92 14.64 3.07
N GLU A 195 4.05 15.18 2.20
CA GLU A 195 2.87 15.97 2.59
C GLU A 195 1.58 15.13 2.65
N VAL A 196 1.58 13.94 2.04
CA VAL A 196 0.37 13.11 1.89
C VAL A 196 -0.21 12.70 3.24
N GLU A 197 0.62 12.26 4.19
CA GLU A 197 0.11 11.78 5.48
C GLU A 197 -0.49 12.91 6.30
N ASP A 198 0.16 14.06 6.35
CA ASP A 198 -0.34 15.25 7.03
C ASP A 198 -1.67 15.72 6.42
N ALA A 199 -1.76 15.77 5.08
CA ALA A 199 -3.00 16.17 4.40
C ALA A 199 -4.16 15.20 4.68
N LEU A 200 -3.90 13.89 4.78
CA LEU A 200 -4.91 12.89 5.14
C LEU A 200 -5.35 13.02 6.59
N LEU A 201 -4.44 13.32 7.51
CA LEU A 201 -4.78 13.57 8.91
C LEU A 201 -5.61 14.84 9.09
N ASP A 202 -5.29 15.89 8.35
CA ASP A 202 -6.03 17.15 8.35
C ASP A 202 -7.45 16.98 7.77
N GLU A 203 -7.61 16.18 6.71
CA GLU A 203 -8.90 15.96 6.04
C GLU A 203 -9.79 14.93 6.79
N PHE A 204 -9.21 13.83 7.29
CA PHE A 204 -9.99 12.69 7.83
C PHE A 204 -9.83 12.47 9.33
N GLY A 205 -9.05 13.29 10.02
CA GLY A 205 -8.74 13.13 11.43
C GLY A 205 -7.68 12.06 11.72
N PRO A 206 -7.36 11.81 13.00
CA PRO A 206 -6.36 10.83 13.41
C PRO A 206 -6.71 9.39 13.01
N VAL A 207 -5.69 8.55 12.95
CA VAL A 207 -5.81 7.11 12.67
C VAL A 207 -6.45 6.41 13.87
N LYS A 208 -7.46 5.58 13.62
CA LYS A 208 -8.04 4.67 14.60
C LYS A 208 -7.10 3.47 14.80
N GLY A 209 -6.74 3.23 16.07
CA GLY A 209 -5.90 2.10 16.50
C GLY A 209 -6.66 0.79 16.66
#